data_AF-A0A267GA68-F1
#
_entry.id   AF-A0A267GA68-F1
#
_cell.length_a   1.000
_cell.length_b   1.000
_cell.length_c   1.000
_cell.angle_alpha   90.00
_cell.angle_beta   90.00
_cell.angle_gamma   90.00
#
_symmetry.space_group_name_H-M   'P 1'
#
loop_
_entity.id
_entity.type
_entity.pdbx_description
1 polymer ?
#
loop_
_entity_poly.entity_id
_entity_poly.type
_entity_poly.pdbx_seq_one_letter_code
_entity_poly.pdbx_strand_id
1 'polypeptide(L)'
;MLDAIDGGRRVAFGANGTAGVFVTLPHPSASLSIVLANQLFTSAAFMLAVRAVTDGANANPATGLQPLLVGLSATCLLQCTLPVSGCTLNPARDFAPRLFASLAAGYGLPLLPAVGPRAFWAPLVGPYLGCALGSLVYELCFHRQLKVFGKSAGVNEVADDEAADGRGDGELKKLMMVDRATSKMQISDE
;
A
#
# COMPACT_ATOMS: atom_id res chain seq x y z
N MET A 1 23.17 20.44 -20.40
CA MET A 1 23.43 19.11 -19.80
C MET A 1 23.14 17.99 -20.79
N LEU A 2 21.94 17.90 -21.39
CA LEU A 2 21.65 16.87 -22.41
C LEU A 2 22.48 17.01 -23.68
N ASP A 3 22.76 18.24 -24.12
CA ASP A 3 23.52 18.51 -25.35
C ASP A 3 24.97 18.01 -25.28
N ALA A 4 25.52 17.86 -24.07
CA ALA A 4 26.85 17.28 -23.87
C ALA A 4 26.87 15.76 -24.16
N ILE A 5 25.70 15.10 -24.12
CA ILE A 5 25.54 13.66 -24.36
C ILE A 5 25.07 13.42 -25.79
N ASP A 6 24.08 14.19 -26.26
CA ASP A 6 23.43 13.96 -27.55
C ASP A 6 23.96 14.86 -28.68
N GLY A 7 24.94 15.72 -28.40
CA GLY A 7 25.55 16.63 -29.37
C GLY A 7 24.61 17.74 -29.85
N GLY A 8 23.56 18.04 -29.08
CA GLY A 8 22.52 19.01 -29.43
C GLY A 8 21.45 18.43 -30.36
N ARG A 9 21.52 17.14 -30.70
CA ARG A 9 20.53 16.45 -31.51
C ARG A 9 19.76 15.50 -30.61
N ARG A 10 18.46 15.74 -30.43
CA ARG A 10 17.61 14.94 -29.54
C ARG A 10 17.44 13.51 -30.06
N VAL A 11 18.32 12.62 -29.61
CA VAL A 11 18.31 11.18 -29.96
C VAL A 11 17.54 10.43 -28.89
N ALA A 12 16.49 9.70 -29.28
CA ALA A 12 15.62 9.01 -28.34
C ALA A 12 16.32 7.82 -27.65
N PHE A 13 16.96 6.94 -28.42
CA PHE A 13 17.51 5.66 -27.95
C PHE A 13 18.87 5.37 -28.58
N GLY A 14 19.66 4.50 -27.96
CA GLY A 14 21.00 4.12 -28.41
C GLY A 14 22.10 4.68 -27.51
N ALA A 15 23.36 4.65 -27.98
CA ALA A 15 24.53 5.05 -27.20
C ALA A 15 24.45 6.49 -26.66
N ASN A 16 23.87 7.40 -27.45
CA ASN A 16 23.66 8.81 -27.08
C ASN A 16 22.18 9.13 -26.81
N GLY A 17 21.37 8.11 -26.50
CA GLY A 17 19.94 8.25 -26.28
C GLY A 17 19.61 8.92 -24.96
N THR A 18 18.91 10.06 -24.99
CA THR A 18 18.60 10.87 -23.79
C THR A 18 17.13 10.82 -23.38
N ALA A 19 16.24 10.17 -24.15
CA ALA A 19 14.81 10.14 -23.83
C ALA A 19 14.46 9.35 -22.57
N GLY A 20 15.35 8.45 -22.10
CA GLY A 20 15.15 7.67 -20.87
C GLY A 20 15.02 8.52 -19.60
N VAL A 21 15.39 9.80 -19.64
CA VAL A 21 15.11 10.76 -18.56
C VAL A 21 13.61 11.02 -18.40
N PHE A 22 12.87 10.97 -19.50
CA PHE A 22 11.44 11.28 -19.54
C PHE A 22 10.58 10.01 -19.52
N VAL A 23 11.02 8.94 -20.18
CA VAL A 23 10.19 7.76 -20.41
C VAL A 23 10.75 6.53 -19.69
N THR A 24 9.88 5.67 -19.19
CA THR A 24 10.29 4.34 -18.75
C THR A 24 10.60 3.47 -19.96
N LEU A 25 11.71 2.73 -19.84
CA LEU A 25 12.19 1.83 -20.87
C LEU A 25 12.25 0.40 -20.30
N PRO A 26 11.50 -0.54 -20.89
CA PRO A 26 11.60 -1.93 -20.55
C PRO A 26 12.92 -2.51 -21.05
N HIS A 27 13.30 -3.65 -20.50
CA HIS A 27 14.45 -4.40 -20.98
C HIS A 27 14.33 -4.68 -22.50
N PRO A 28 15.41 -4.61 -23.30
CA PRO A 28 15.35 -4.89 -24.73
C PRO A 28 14.75 -6.26 -25.08
N SER A 29 14.95 -7.27 -24.22
CA SER A 29 14.42 -8.62 -24.39
C SER A 29 13.02 -8.85 -23.82
N ALA A 30 12.42 -7.85 -23.14
CA ALA A 30 11.09 -8.01 -22.58
C ALA A 30 10.03 -7.94 -23.69
N SER A 31 9.03 -8.83 -23.62
CA SER A 31 7.84 -8.72 -24.45
C SER A 31 6.83 -7.74 -23.83
N LEU A 32 5.87 -7.26 -24.63
CA LEU A 32 4.78 -6.44 -24.12
C LEU A 32 3.97 -7.14 -23.02
N SER A 33 3.75 -8.45 -23.14
CA SER A 33 3.04 -9.24 -22.13
C SER A 33 3.80 -9.29 -20.80
N ILE A 34 5.12 -9.46 -20.84
CA ILE A 34 5.98 -9.42 -19.64
C ILE A 34 5.92 -8.03 -19.00
N VAL A 35 6.01 -6.97 -19.79
CA VAL A 35 5.91 -5.59 -19.29
C VAL A 35 4.56 -5.36 -18.61
N LEU A 36 3.46 -5.74 -19.25
CA LEU A 36 2.11 -5.60 -18.66
C LEU A 36 1.95 -6.42 -17.38
N ALA A 37 2.36 -7.69 -17.39
CA ALA A 37 2.31 -8.55 -16.21
C ALA A 37 3.11 -7.97 -15.05
N ASN A 38 4.29 -7.41 -15.33
CA ASN A 38 5.09 -6.73 -14.33
C ASN A 38 4.37 -5.48 -13.78
N GLN A 39 3.84 -4.60 -14.63
CA GLN A 39 3.11 -3.39 -14.17
C GLN A 39 1.89 -3.76 -13.31
N LEU A 40 1.15 -4.79 -13.70
CA LEU A 40 0.02 -5.33 -12.93
C LEU A 40 0.48 -5.81 -11.55
N PHE A 41 1.47 -6.69 -11.52
CA PHE A 41 1.98 -7.28 -10.28
C PHE A 41 2.55 -6.22 -9.34
N THR A 42 3.46 -5.36 -9.82
CA THR A 42 4.12 -4.36 -8.99
C THR A 42 3.11 -3.36 -8.43
N SER A 43 2.14 -2.92 -9.23
CA SER A 43 1.12 -1.96 -8.78
C SER A 43 0.11 -2.60 -7.82
N ALA A 44 -0.22 -3.88 -8.01
CA ALA A 44 -1.05 -4.63 -7.06
C ALA A 44 -0.35 -4.79 -5.70
N ALA A 45 0.93 -5.19 -5.72
CA ALA A 45 1.74 -5.31 -4.50
C ALA A 45 1.89 -3.94 -3.80
N PHE A 46 2.13 -2.88 -4.56
CA PHE A 46 2.23 -1.54 -4.01
C PHE A 46 0.91 -1.09 -3.35
N MET A 47 -0.23 -1.28 -4.03
CA MET A 47 -1.53 -0.91 -3.47
C MET A 47 -1.88 -1.74 -2.22
N LEU A 48 -1.52 -3.02 -2.20
CA LEU A 48 -1.66 -3.87 -1.02
C LEU A 48 -0.85 -3.30 0.16
N ALA A 49 0.40 -2.90 -0.06
CA ALA A 49 1.25 -2.29 0.96
C ALA A 49 0.71 -0.94 1.44
N VAL A 50 0.24 -0.09 0.53
CA VAL A 50 -0.41 1.20 0.87
C VAL A 50 -1.59 0.94 1.80
N ARG A 51 -2.50 0.04 1.42
CA ARG A 51 -3.66 -0.30 2.24
C ARG A 51 -3.27 -0.86 3.59
N ALA A 52 -2.29 -1.77 3.63
CA ALA A 52 -1.80 -2.35 4.88
C ALA A 52 -1.26 -1.28 5.86
N VAL A 53 -0.59 -0.25 5.35
CA VAL A 53 -0.04 0.86 6.15
C VAL A 53 -1.12 1.85 6.58
N THR A 54 -2.11 2.12 5.73
CA THR A 54 -3.16 3.12 6.00
C THR A 54 -4.39 2.57 6.73
N ASP A 55 -4.51 1.25 6.85
CA ASP A 55 -5.63 0.61 7.54
C ASP A 55 -5.45 0.65 9.06
N GLY A 56 -6.30 1.42 9.73
CA GLY A 56 -6.30 1.55 11.19
C GLY A 56 -6.67 0.25 11.92
N ALA A 57 -7.29 -0.73 11.25
CA ALA A 57 -7.57 -2.04 11.82
C ALA A 57 -6.39 -3.03 11.70
N ASN A 58 -5.30 -2.63 11.02
CA ASN A 58 -4.11 -3.44 10.85
C ASN A 58 -2.99 -2.99 11.82
N ALA A 59 -1.76 -2.79 11.33
CA ALA A 59 -0.61 -2.41 12.15
C ALA A 59 -0.67 -0.98 12.69
N ASN A 60 -1.54 -0.13 12.13
CA ASN A 60 -1.75 1.29 12.49
C ASN A 60 -0.46 1.99 12.97
N PRO A 61 0.52 2.17 12.08
CA PRO A 61 1.83 2.69 12.45
C PRO A 61 1.70 4.11 13.04
N ALA A 62 2.69 4.49 13.85
CA ALA A 62 2.72 5.79 14.51
C ALA A 62 2.48 6.93 13.52
N THR A 63 1.69 7.93 13.95
CA THR A 63 1.32 9.09 13.15
C THR A 63 2.55 9.74 12.51
N GLY A 64 2.53 9.89 11.19
CA GLY A 64 3.62 10.48 10.41
C GLY A 64 4.62 9.48 9.82
N LEU A 65 4.62 8.21 10.25
CA LEU A 65 5.44 7.17 9.61
C LEU A 65 4.80 6.60 8.34
N GLN A 66 3.50 6.78 8.13
CA GLN A 66 2.81 6.29 6.93
C GLN A 66 3.51 6.69 5.61
N PRO A 67 3.84 7.97 5.34
CA PRO A 67 4.49 8.36 4.09
C PRO A 67 5.88 7.72 3.91
N LEU A 68 6.64 7.55 5.00
CA LEU A 68 7.95 6.89 4.94
C LEU A 68 7.81 5.42 4.55
N LEU A 69 6.88 4.69 5.18
CA LEU A 69 6.63 3.27 4.91
C LEU A 69 6.10 3.04 3.49
N VAL A 70 5.21 3.92 3.00
CA VAL A 70 4.75 3.89 1.61
C VAL A 70 5.90 4.16 0.64
N GLY A 71 6.74 5.16 0.92
CA GLY A 71 7.91 5.50 0.11
C GLY A 71 8.96 4.39 0.05
N LEU A 72 9.25 3.75 1.18
CA LEU A 72 10.15 2.59 1.24
C LEU A 72 9.58 1.40 0.47
N SER A 73 8.29 1.13 0.60
CA SER A 73 7.60 0.08 -0.15
C SER A 73 7.69 0.32 -1.66
N ALA A 74 7.45 1.55 -2.12
CA ALA A 74 7.64 1.94 -3.51
C ALA A 74 9.10 1.72 -3.95
N THR A 75 10.07 2.16 -3.15
CA THR A 75 11.50 2.06 -3.47
C THR A 75 11.96 0.61 -3.62
N CYS A 76 11.56 -0.28 -2.71
CA CYS A 76 11.86 -1.70 -2.79
C CYS A 76 11.27 -2.33 -4.06
N LEU A 77 9.99 -2.06 -4.35
CA LEU A 77 9.32 -2.58 -5.54
C LEU A 77 9.93 -2.04 -6.83
N LEU A 78 10.34 -0.77 -6.85
CA LEU A 78 11.09 -0.18 -7.95
C LEU A 78 12.38 -0.96 -8.17
N GLN A 79 13.20 -1.15 -7.14
CA GLN A 79 14.49 -1.82 -7.29
C GLN A 79 14.36 -3.26 -7.80
N CYS A 80 13.31 -3.98 -7.39
CA CYS A 80 13.04 -5.33 -7.85
C CYS A 80 12.58 -5.41 -9.32
N THR A 81 11.89 -4.39 -9.83
CA THR A 81 11.17 -4.50 -11.12
C THR A 81 11.63 -3.52 -12.20
N LEU A 82 12.45 -2.54 -11.83
CA LEU A 82 13.10 -1.59 -12.75
C LEU A 82 13.81 -2.30 -13.92
N PRO A 83 14.59 -3.39 -13.71
CA PRO A 83 15.32 -4.02 -14.81
C PRO A 83 14.42 -4.67 -15.86
N VAL A 84 13.15 -4.96 -15.54
CA VAL A 84 12.22 -5.68 -16.43
C VAL A 84 11.42 -4.71 -17.30
N SER A 85 10.76 -3.74 -16.67
CA SER A 85 9.77 -2.88 -17.34
C SER A 85 10.08 -1.39 -17.27
N GLY A 86 11.15 -0.99 -16.56
CA GLY A 86 11.37 0.40 -16.15
C GLY A 86 10.46 0.86 -15.01
N CYS A 87 9.61 -0.03 -14.46
CA CYS A 87 8.70 0.13 -13.33
C CYS A 87 7.89 1.43 -13.34
N THR A 88 6.73 1.41 -13.99
CA THR A 88 5.82 2.56 -13.97
C THR A 88 4.69 2.29 -12.98
N LEU A 89 4.93 2.48 -11.69
CA LEU A 89 3.88 2.40 -10.66
C LEU A 89 2.76 3.46 -10.81
N ASN A 90 3.03 4.53 -11.55
CA ASN A 90 2.15 5.69 -11.65
C ASN A 90 2.06 6.15 -13.11
N PRO A 91 0.86 6.10 -13.73
CA PRO A 91 0.66 6.55 -15.10
C PRO A 91 1.13 7.98 -15.38
N ALA A 92 0.91 8.92 -14.44
CA ALA A 92 1.31 10.32 -14.61
C ALA A 92 2.83 10.50 -14.67
N ARG A 93 3.59 9.66 -13.96
CA ARG A 93 5.07 9.67 -13.90
C ARG A 93 5.71 9.25 -15.23
N ASP A 94 4.96 8.63 -16.13
CA ASP A 94 5.45 8.27 -17.46
C ASP A 94 4.74 9.06 -18.57
N PHE A 95 3.41 9.12 -18.56
CA PHE A 95 2.67 9.67 -19.68
C PHE A 95 2.93 11.17 -19.91
N ALA A 96 2.92 11.99 -18.86
CA ALA A 96 3.12 13.44 -19.00
C ALA A 96 4.55 13.79 -19.47
N PRO A 97 5.62 13.25 -18.83
CA PRO A 97 6.98 13.44 -19.34
C PRO A 97 7.19 12.88 -20.75
N ARG A 98 6.60 11.73 -21.07
CA ARG A 98 6.63 11.14 -22.42
C ARG A 98 5.99 12.04 -23.45
N LEU A 99 4.81 12.59 -23.15
CA LEU A 99 4.10 13.51 -24.03
C LEU A 99 4.91 14.80 -24.24
N PHE A 100 5.43 15.38 -23.17
CA PHE A 100 6.32 16.53 -23.23
C PHE A 100 7.55 16.26 -24.11
N ALA A 101 8.22 15.12 -23.90
CA ALA A 101 9.39 14.74 -24.68
C ALA A 101 9.06 14.57 -26.17
N SER A 102 7.88 14.01 -26.46
CA SER A 102 7.40 13.76 -27.82
C SER A 102 7.05 15.05 -28.56
N LEU A 103 6.38 15.99 -27.90
CA LEU A 103 5.79 17.17 -28.53
C LEU A 103 6.66 18.43 -28.42
N ALA A 104 7.39 18.61 -27.31
CA ALA A 104 8.06 19.87 -27.00
C ALA A 104 9.58 19.73 -26.87
N ALA A 105 10.09 18.61 -26.36
CA ALA A 105 11.53 18.46 -26.15
C ALA A 105 12.33 18.03 -27.40
N GLY A 106 11.65 17.85 -28.54
CA GLY A 106 12.29 17.58 -29.83
C GLY A 106 12.60 16.12 -30.16
N TYR A 107 12.12 15.15 -29.36
CA TYR A 107 12.32 13.71 -29.65
C TYR A 107 11.29 13.13 -30.63
N GLY A 108 10.11 13.77 -30.76
CA GLY A 108 9.06 13.38 -31.71
C GLY A 108 8.23 12.16 -31.29
N LEU A 109 7.38 11.72 -32.22
CA LEU A 109 6.44 10.59 -32.03
C LEU A 109 7.06 9.20 -31.76
N PRO A 110 8.34 8.90 -32.04
CA PRO A 110 8.91 7.59 -31.68
C PRO A 110 8.85 7.24 -30.18
N LEU A 111 8.57 8.22 -29.31
CA LEU A 111 8.35 7.99 -27.87
C LEU A 111 6.93 7.56 -27.50
N LEU A 112 5.99 7.61 -28.45
CA LEU A 112 4.60 7.16 -28.32
C LEU A 112 4.28 5.95 -29.22
N PRO A 113 5.06 4.86 -29.18
CA PRO A 113 4.74 3.69 -29.99
C PRO A 113 3.45 3.03 -29.48
N ALA A 114 2.57 2.63 -30.39
CA ALA A 114 1.33 1.93 -30.04
C ALA A 114 1.54 0.42 -29.78
N VAL A 115 2.63 -0.15 -30.31
CA VAL A 115 2.90 -1.60 -30.30
C VAL A 115 4.31 -1.92 -29.81
N GLY A 116 4.51 -3.17 -29.42
CA GLY A 116 5.78 -3.66 -28.90
C GLY A 116 5.97 -3.36 -27.41
N PRO A 117 7.11 -3.77 -26.82
CA PRO A 117 7.31 -3.70 -25.37
C PRO A 117 7.32 -2.27 -24.82
N ARG A 118 7.64 -1.27 -25.65
CA ARG A 118 7.67 0.15 -25.30
C ARG A 118 6.32 0.86 -25.44
N ALA A 119 5.24 0.12 -25.68
CA ALA A 119 3.93 0.70 -25.95
C ALA A 119 3.51 1.70 -24.86
N PHE A 120 3.21 2.94 -25.24
CA PHE A 120 2.99 4.03 -24.27
C PHE A 120 1.76 3.80 -23.37
N TRP A 121 0.79 3.01 -23.84
CA TRP A 121 -0.44 2.73 -23.12
C TRP A 121 -0.26 1.63 -22.06
N ALA A 122 0.76 0.78 -22.18
CA ALA A 122 1.02 -0.28 -21.22
C ALA A 122 1.26 0.26 -19.78
N PRO A 123 2.14 1.26 -19.57
CA PRO A 123 2.30 1.91 -18.27
C PRO A 123 1.12 2.82 -17.86
N LEU A 124 0.16 3.06 -18.76
CA LEU A 124 -1.08 3.78 -18.42
C LEU A 124 -2.12 2.81 -17.84
N VAL A 125 -2.37 1.69 -18.53
CA VAL A 125 -3.42 0.73 -18.17
C VAL A 125 -2.98 -0.21 -17.06
N GLY A 126 -1.75 -0.74 -17.14
CA GLY A 126 -1.22 -1.73 -16.19
C GLY A 126 -1.35 -1.30 -14.74
N PRO A 127 -0.93 -0.07 -14.36
CA PRO A 127 -1.01 0.37 -12.97
C PRO A 127 -2.43 0.54 -12.45
N TYR A 128 -3.36 1.05 -13.25
CA TYR A 128 -4.76 1.16 -12.81
C TYR A 128 -5.37 -0.20 -12.52
N LEU A 129 -5.16 -1.17 -13.41
CA LEU A 129 -5.65 -2.53 -13.23
C LEU A 129 -4.97 -3.22 -12.03
N GLY A 130 -3.65 -3.05 -11.88
CA GLY A 130 -2.89 -3.59 -10.77
C GLY A 130 -3.36 -3.03 -9.43
N CYS A 131 -3.52 -1.72 -9.32
CA CYS A 131 -4.03 -1.07 -8.12
C CYS A 131 -5.45 -1.54 -7.76
N ALA A 132 -6.36 -1.65 -8.74
CA ALA A 132 -7.70 -2.18 -8.50
C ALA A 132 -7.64 -3.62 -7.96
N LEU A 133 -6.82 -4.47 -8.56
CA LEU A 133 -6.61 -5.85 -8.11
C LEU A 133 -6.01 -5.91 -6.71
N GLY A 134 -4.95 -5.14 -6.44
CA GLY A 134 -4.30 -5.09 -5.13
C GLY A 134 -5.22 -4.62 -4.03
N SER A 135 -6.05 -3.60 -4.29
CA SER A 135 -7.07 -3.15 -3.35
C SER A 135 -8.13 -4.23 -3.10
N LEU A 136 -8.58 -4.94 -4.15
CA LEU A 136 -9.55 -6.02 -4.01
C LEU A 136 -9.00 -7.17 -3.18
N VAL A 137 -7.76 -7.59 -3.44
CA VAL A 137 -7.06 -8.63 -2.67
C VAL A 137 -6.93 -8.22 -1.21
N TYR A 138 -6.52 -6.97 -0.93
CA TYR A 138 -6.42 -6.49 0.44
C TYR A 138 -7.76 -6.54 1.18
N GLU A 139 -8.83 -6.07 0.52
CA GLU A 139 -10.17 -6.04 1.10
C GLU A 139 -10.66 -7.45 1.45
N LEU A 140 -10.53 -8.40 0.51
CA LEU A 140 -11.05 -9.76 0.67
C LEU A 140 -10.23 -10.62 1.63
N CYS A 141 -8.90 -10.54 1.55
CA CYS A 141 -8.01 -11.45 2.28
C CYS A 141 -7.60 -10.90 3.66
N PHE A 142 -7.50 -9.57 3.83
CA PHE A 142 -6.95 -8.98 5.05
C PHE A 142 -8.00 -8.15 5.79
N HIS A 143 -8.51 -7.09 5.18
CA HIS A 143 -9.37 -6.12 5.88
C HIS A 143 -10.62 -6.75 6.50
N ARG A 144 -11.31 -7.61 5.73
CA ARG A 144 -12.49 -8.32 6.23
C ARG A 144 -12.17 -9.23 7.42
N GLN A 145 -11.01 -9.89 7.39
CA GLN A 145 -10.59 -10.78 8.49
C GLN A 145 -10.27 -9.96 9.74
N LEU A 146 -9.51 -8.87 9.59
CA LEU A 146 -9.16 -7.97 10.69
C LEU A 146 -10.40 -7.40 11.40
N LYS A 147 -11.45 -7.01 10.65
CA LYS A 147 -12.72 -6.56 11.23
C LYS A 147 -13.44 -7.65 12.03
N VAL A 148 -13.45 -8.89 11.53
CA VAL A 148 -14.08 -10.01 12.23
C VAL A 148 -13.34 -10.30 13.53
N PHE A 149 -12.01 -10.35 13.50
CA PHE A 149 -11.19 -10.58 14.69
C PHE A 149 -11.33 -9.43 15.69
N GLY A 150 -11.30 -8.17 15.24
CA GLY A 150 -11.48 -7.01 16.11
C GLY A 150 -12.83 -6.99 16.82
N LYS A 151 -13.91 -7.36 16.11
CA LYS A 151 -15.24 -7.48 16.73
C LYS A 151 -15.30 -8.60 17.77
N SER A 152 -14.68 -9.75 17.49
CA SER A 152 -14.67 -10.88 18.43
C SER A 152 -13.84 -10.58 19.67
N ALA A 153 -12.70 -9.87 19.53
CA ALA A 153 -11.86 -9.47 20.65
C ALA A 153 -12.61 -8.47 21.57
N GLY A 154 -13.24 -7.43 20.99
CA GLY A 154 -13.98 -6.45 21.78
C GLY A 154 -15.19 -7.04 22.52
N VAL A 155 -15.87 -8.06 21.95
CA VAL A 155 -16.95 -8.77 22.66
C VAL A 155 -16.40 -9.57 23.85
N ASN A 156 -15.22 -10.19 23.71
CA ASN A 156 -14.60 -10.93 24.80
C ASN A 156 -14.12 -10.00 25.93
N GLU A 157 -13.51 -8.85 25.60
CA GLU A 157 -13.09 -7.87 26.60
C GLU A 157 -14.27 -7.32 27.42
N VAL A 158 -15.39 -6.97 26.75
CA VAL A 158 -16.61 -6.51 27.46
C VAL A 158 -17.18 -7.62 28.35
N ALA A 159 -17.19 -8.87 27.88
CA ALA A 159 -17.66 -9.99 28.69
C ALA A 159 -16.76 -10.26 29.91
N ASP A 160 -15.44 -10.11 29.75
CA ASP A 160 -14.47 -10.28 30.84
C ASP A 160 -14.58 -9.14 31.86
N ASP A 161 -14.77 -7.89 31.42
CA ASP A 161 -15.01 -6.73 32.30
C ASP A 161 -16.33 -6.86 33.08
N GLU A 162 -17.42 -7.27 32.42
CA GLU A 162 -18.70 -7.54 33.10
C GLU A 162 -18.60 -8.70 34.10
N ALA A 163 -17.85 -9.76 33.76
CA ALA A 163 -17.62 -10.88 34.67
C ALA A 163 -16.74 -10.48 35.87
N ALA A 164 -15.78 -9.58 35.68
CA ALA A 164 -14.96 -9.03 36.75
C ALA A 164 -15.75 -8.12 37.69
N ASP A 165 -16.59 -7.23 37.14
CA ASP A 165 -17.45 -6.33 37.91
C ASP A 165 -18.51 -7.10 38.71
N GLY A 166 -19.19 -8.06 38.08
CA GLY A 166 -20.17 -8.93 38.74
C GLY A 166 -19.58 -9.79 39.86
N ARG A 167 -18.29 -10.14 39.77
CA ARG A 167 -17.57 -10.87 40.82
C ARG A 167 -17.19 -9.98 42.00
N GLY A 168 -16.84 -8.72 41.75
CA GLY A 168 -16.61 -7.70 42.78
C GLY A 168 -17.88 -7.42 43.58
N ASP A 169 -19.01 -7.33 42.89
CA ASP A 169 -20.32 -7.07 43.47
C ASP A 169 -20.81 -8.23 44.37
N GLY A 170 -20.48 -9.47 43.99
CA GLY A 170 -20.75 -10.67 44.80
C GLY A 170 -19.90 -10.76 46.08
N GLU A 171 -18.62 -10.40 46.02
CA GLU A 171 -17.74 -10.38 47.19
C GLU A 171 -18.09 -9.23 48.15
N LEU A 172 -18.45 -8.04 47.63
CA LEU A 172 -18.96 -6.95 48.47
C LEU A 172 -20.25 -7.34 49.21
N LYS A 173 -21.19 -8.01 48.54
CA LYS A 173 -22.44 -8.50 49.16
C LYS A 173 -22.16 -9.52 50.27
N LYS A 174 -21.19 -10.43 50.07
CA LYS A 174 -20.75 -11.34 51.14
C LYS A 174 -20.15 -10.58 52.32
N LEU A 175 -19.28 -9.61 52.07
CA LEU A 175 -18.68 -8.80 53.14
C LEU A 175 -19.74 -8.05 53.94
N MET A 176 -20.70 -7.42 53.26
CA MET A 176 -21.81 -6.71 53.92
C MET A 176 -22.74 -7.64 54.68
N MET A 177 -22.97 -8.87 54.20
CA MET A 177 -23.74 -9.88 54.94
C MET A 177 -23.01 -10.36 56.19
N VAL A 178 -21.69 -10.55 56.11
CA VAL A 178 -20.85 -10.92 57.27
C VAL A 178 -20.85 -9.79 58.29
N ASP A 179 -20.67 -8.55 57.86
CA ASP A 179 -20.62 -7.37 58.73
C ASP A 179 -21.97 -7.11 59.44
N ARG A 180 -23.07 -7.37 58.73
CA ARG A 180 -24.42 -7.32 59.30
C ARG A 180 -24.71 -8.46 60.29
N ALA A 181 -24.07 -9.61 60.11
CA ALA A 181 -24.18 -10.74 61.02
C ALA A 181 -23.37 -10.51 62.30
N THR A 182 -22.15 -9.97 62.20
CA THR A 182 -21.32 -9.60 63.36
C THR A 182 -21.91 -8.44 64.15
N SER A 183 -22.45 -7.41 63.48
CA SER A 183 -23.11 -6.28 64.15
C SER A 183 -24.35 -6.70 64.97
N LYS A 184 -25.15 -7.67 64.48
CA LYS A 184 -26.28 -8.21 65.25
C LYS A 184 -25.87 -9.04 66.47
N MET A 185 -24.67 -9.62 66.45
CA MET A 185 -24.16 -10.45 67.54
C MET A 185 -23.65 -9.60 68.71
N GLN A 186 -23.16 -8.38 68.46
CA GLN A 186 -22.71 -7.46 69.52
C GLN A 186 -23.85 -6.74 70.24
N ILE A 187 -25.07 -6.72 69.68
CA ILE A 187 -26.24 -6.04 70.27
C ILE A 187 -27.04 -6.98 71.21
N SER A 188 -26.77 -8.29 71.20
CA SER A 188 -27.48 -9.27 72.06
C SER A 188 -26.81 -9.54 73.41
N ASP A 189 -25.66 -8.93 73.69
CA ASP A 189 -24.86 -9.16 74.90
C ASP A 189 -24.94 -8.01 75.95
N GLU A 190 -25.83 -7.02 75.74
CA GLU A 190 -26.24 -6.02 76.75
C GLU A 190 -27.66 -6.29 77.28
#